data_AF-A0A2M7DXX8-F1
#
_entry.id   AF-A0A2M7DXX8-F1
#
_cell.length_a   1.000
_cell.length_b   1.000
_cell.length_c   1.000
_cell.angle_alpha   90.00
_cell.angle_beta   90.00
_cell.angle_gamma   90.00
#
_symmetry.space_group_name_H-M   'P 1'
#
loop_
_entity.id
_entity.type
_entity.pdbx_description
1 polymer ?
#
loop_
_entity_poly.entity_id
_entity_poly.type
_entity_poly.pdbx_seq_one_letter_code
_entity_poly.pdbx_strand_id
1 'polypeptide(L)' 'LKNGTIKLNVLCVDDEANTKLAEKYEAFGSALFVTRVYKGKETTTDLTGDGFKYAKNKQDRFIEILKNKITEYLK' A
#
# COMPACT_ATOMS: atom_id res chain seq x y z
N LEU A 1 -14.75 -8.52 -11.77
CA LEU A 1 -13.85 -8.31 -10.61
C LEU A 1 -14.49 -9.06 -9.45
N LYS A 2 -13.78 -9.99 -8.77
CA LYS A 2 -14.35 -10.59 -7.55
C LYS A 2 -14.65 -9.46 -6.56
N ASN A 3 -15.82 -9.52 -5.92
CA ASN A 3 -16.30 -8.50 -4.99
C ASN A 3 -15.39 -8.50 -3.74
N GLY A 4 -14.30 -7.74 -3.79
CA GLY A 4 -13.46 -7.45 -2.64
C GLY A 4 -13.63 -6.00 -2.21
N THR A 5 -13.50 -5.75 -0.91
CA THR A 5 -13.56 -4.38 -0.36
C THR A 5 -12.18 -3.75 -0.44
N ILE A 6 -12.09 -2.56 -1.03
CA ILE A 6 -10.89 -1.73 -1.00
C ILE A 6 -11.05 -0.73 0.15
N LYS A 7 -10.04 -0.63 1.02
CA LYS A 7 -9.97 0.37 2.09
C LYS A 7 -8.65 1.13 1.99
N LEU A 8 -8.71 2.46 2.01
CA LEU A 8 -7.53 3.32 2.17
C LEU A 8 -7.36 3.63 3.66
N ASN A 9 -6.17 3.40 4.19
CA ASN A 9 -5.78 3.86 5.52
C ASN A 9 -4.61 4.83 5.37
N VAL A 10 -4.71 6.00 5.99
CA VAL A 10 -3.66 7.01 6.05
C VAL A 10 -3.42 7.29 7.53
N LEU A 11 -2.16 7.23 7.97
CA LEU A 11 -1.78 7.39 9.36
C LEU A 11 -0.42 8.08 9.47
N CYS A 12 -0.16 8.71 10.61
CA CYS A 12 1.15 9.23 10.97
C CYS A 12 1.97 8.13 11.65
N VAL A 13 3.17 7.85 11.15
CA VAL A 13 4.06 6.81 11.72
C VAL A 13 4.69 7.22 13.05
N ASP A 14 4.75 8.52 13.32
CA ASP A 14 5.32 9.08 14.55
C ASP A 14 4.32 9.07 15.72
N ASP A 15 3.04 8.80 15.47
CA ASP A 15 2.04 8.66 16.53
C ASP A 15 2.27 7.33 17.28
N GLU A 16 2.41 7.37 18.60
CA GLU A 16 2.63 6.19 19.45
C GLU A 16 1.54 5.10 19.27
N ALA A 17 0.30 5.52 18.99
CA ALA A 17 -0.81 4.59 18.72
C ALA A 17 -0.57 3.72 17.48
N ASN A 18 0.31 4.14 16.56
CA ASN A 18 0.61 3.48 15.30
C ASN A 18 1.95 2.73 15.31
N THR A 19 2.77 2.83 16.37
CA THR A 19 4.13 2.25 16.42
C THR A 19 4.16 0.79 16.00
N LYS A 20 3.28 -0.06 16.54
CA LYS A 20 3.22 -1.49 16.18
C LYS A 20 2.95 -1.72 14.69
N LEU A 21 2.12 -0.87 14.10
CA LEU A 21 1.79 -0.97 12.69
C LEU A 21 2.94 -0.43 11.83
N ALA A 22 3.56 0.69 12.22
CA ALA A 22 4.74 1.23 11.55
C ALA A 22 5.89 0.21 11.54
N GLU A 23 6.19 -0.43 12.69
CA GLU A 23 7.20 -1.49 12.82
C GLU A 23 6.89 -2.70 11.94
N LYS A 24 5.63 -3.18 11.92
CA LYS A 24 5.20 -4.31 11.08
C LYS A 24 5.49 -4.09 9.60
N TYR A 25 5.40 -2.84 9.15
CA TYR A 25 5.65 -2.44 7.76
C TYR A 25 7.05 -1.84 7.55
N GLU A 26 7.90 -1.83 8.59
CA GLU A 26 9.23 -1.17 8.59
C GLU A 26 9.17 0.28 8.07
N ALA A 27 8.09 0.99 8.38
CA ALA A 27 7.81 2.33 7.88
C ALA A 27 8.37 3.39 8.82
N PHE A 28 9.56 3.92 8.50
CA PHE A 28 10.24 4.98 9.25
C PHE A 28 10.00 6.40 8.69
N GLY A 29 9.06 6.54 7.75
CA GLY A 29 8.76 7.79 7.08
C GLY A 29 7.62 7.65 6.06
N SER A 30 7.64 8.47 5.01
CA SER A 30 6.66 8.37 3.93
C SER A 30 6.78 7.03 3.20
N ALA A 31 5.74 6.21 3.28
CA ALA A 31 5.69 4.89 2.68
C ALA A 31 4.30 4.60 2.11
N LEU A 32 4.25 3.70 1.13
CA LEU A 32 3.00 3.25 0.51
C LEU A 32 3.02 1.74 0.31
N PHE A 33 2.05 1.06 0.93
CA PHE A 33 1.89 -0.37 0.85
C PHE A 33 0.52 -0.74 0.28
N VAL A 34 0.50 -1.80 -0.51
CA VAL A 34 -0.75 -2.50 -0.87
C VAL A 34 -0.73 -3.83 -0.14
N THR A 35 -1.72 -4.07 0.72
CA THR A 35 -1.84 -5.33 1.48
C THR A 35 -3.12 -6.05 1.09
N ARG A 36 -3.00 -7.31 0.68
CA ARG A 36 -4.10 -8.25 0.56
C ARG A 36 -4.34 -8.94 1.89
N VAL A 37 -5.57 -8.92 2.37
CA VAL A 37 -6.02 -9.76 3.49
C VAL A 37 -6.97 -10.82 2.91
N TYR A 38 -6.58 -12.09 2.98
CA TYR A 38 -7.42 -13.19 2.49
C TYR A 38 -7.35 -14.38 3.45
N LYS A 39 -8.51 -14.78 3.98
CA LYS A 39 -8.63 -15.86 4.98
C LYS A 39 -7.67 -15.69 6.17
N GLY A 40 -7.57 -14.45 6.67
CA GLY A 40 -6.70 -14.10 7.80
C GLY A 40 -5.20 -14.04 7.48
N LYS A 41 -4.79 -14.30 6.23
CA LYS A 41 -3.40 -14.17 5.79
C LYS A 41 -3.18 -12.85 5.08
N GLU A 42 -2.07 -12.21 5.40
CA GLU A 42 -1.65 -10.97 4.77
C GLU A 42 -0.57 -11.23 3.72
N THR A 43 -0.64 -10.47 2.63
CA THR A 43 0.42 -10.40 1.62
C THR A 43 0.57 -8.95 1.21
N THR A 44 1.77 -8.40 1.36
CA THR A 44 2.03 -6.97 1.17
C THR A 44 3.00 -6.78 0.01
N THR A 45 2.75 -5.76 -0.81
CA THR A 45 3.72 -5.18 -1.73
C THR A 45 4.03 -3.77 -1.27
N ASP A 46 5.31 -3.47 -1.09
CA ASP A 46 5.81 -2.12 -0.91
C ASP A 46 5.92 -1.42 -2.27
N LEU A 47 5.19 -0.32 -2.45
CA LEU A 47 5.23 0.53 -3.64
C LEU A 47 5.87 1.89 -3.36
N THR A 48 6.53 2.06 -2.22
CA THR A 48 7.18 3.32 -1.81
C THR A 48 8.17 3.81 -2.86
N GLY A 49 9.03 2.92 -3.36
CA GLY A 49 10.00 3.26 -4.41
C GLY A 49 9.36 3.72 -5.72
N ASP A 50 8.31 3.02 -6.18
CA ASP A 50 7.56 3.42 -7.38
C ASP A 50 6.80 4.74 -7.16
N GLY A 51 6.27 4.96 -5.96
CA GLY A 51 5.65 6.21 -5.54
C GLY A 51 6.63 7.37 -5.67
N PHE A 52 7.80 7.27 -5.04
CA PHE A 52 8.82 8.32 -5.16
C PHE A 52 9.30 8.53 -6.60
N LYS A 53 9.44 7.45 -7.37
CA LYS A 53 9.97 7.52 -8.73
C LYS A 53 8.99 8.10 -9.75
N TYR A 54 7.71 7.76 -9.64
CA TYR A 54 6.74 8.01 -10.72
C TYR A 54 5.57 8.92 -10.32
N ALA A 55 5.17 8.99 -9.05
CA ALA A 55 3.91 9.67 -8.69
C ALA A 55 3.86 11.14 -9.11
N LYS A 56 4.97 11.87 -8.99
CA LYS A 56 5.05 13.29 -9.38
C LYS A 56 5.30 13.53 -10.87
N ASN A 57 6.25 12.79 -11.45
CA ASN A 57 6.78 13.10 -12.78
C ASN A 57 6.20 12.23 -13.91
N LYS A 58 5.55 11.11 -13.56
CA LYS A 58 4.96 10.12 -14.48
C LYS A 58 3.68 9.53 -13.87
N GLN A 59 2.74 10.41 -13.52
CA GLN A 59 1.56 10.05 -12.74
C GLN A 59 0.74 8.91 -13.36
N ASP A 60 0.52 8.92 -14.68
CA ASP A 60 -0.23 7.86 -15.36
C ASP A 60 0.39 6.48 -15.18
N ARG A 61 1.72 6.39 -15.24
CA ARG A 61 2.47 5.16 -14.99
C ARG A 61 2.29 4.69 -13.54
N PHE A 62 2.32 5.60 -12.59
CA PHE A 62 2.10 5.25 -11.18
C PHE A 62 0.67 4.76 -10.94
N ILE A 63 -0.33 5.42 -11.53
CA ILE A 63 -1.74 5.00 -11.48
C ILE A 63 -1.90 3.59 -12.06
N GLU A 64 -1.25 3.28 -13.17
CA GLU A 64 -1.27 1.95 -13.78
C GLU A 64 -0.66 0.90 -12.85
N ILE A 65 0.53 1.15 -12.30
CA ILE A 65 1.19 0.23 -11.34
C ILE A 65 0.28 -0.07 -10.15
N LEU A 66 -0.29 0.96 -9.54
CA LEU A 66 -1.18 0.81 -8.38
C LEU A 66 -2.45 0.04 -8.73
N LYS A 67 -3.12 0.39 -9.84
CA LYS A 67 -4.33 -0.31 -10.30
C LYS A 67 -4.08 -1.78 -10.59
N ASN A 68 -2.96 -2.09 -11.25
CA ASN A 68 -2.57 -3.46 -11.56
C ASN A 68 -2.35 -4.26 -10.28
N LYS A 69 -1.63 -3.70 -9.30
CA LYS A 69 -1.38 -4.39 -8.02
C LYS A 69 -2.66 -4.62 -7.22
N ILE A 70 -3.56 -3.63 -7.13
CA ILE A 70 -4.87 -3.80 -6.48
C ILE A 70 -5.68 -4.89 -7.21
N THR A 71 -5.73 -4.85 -8.54
CA THR A 71 -6.49 -5.83 -9.34
C THR A 71 -5.94 -7.24 -9.18
N GLU A 72 -4.61 -7.41 -9.12
CA GLU A 72 -3.95 -8.67 -8.82
C GLU A 72 -4.40 -9.23 -7.46
N TYR A 73 -4.45 -8.38 -6.43
CA TYR A 73 -4.82 -8.78 -5.06
C TYR A 73 -6.32 -9.06 -4.87
N LEU A 74 -7.17 -8.52 -5.75
CA LEU A 74 -8.60 -8.81 -5.78
C LEU A 74 -8.95 -10.13 -6.48
N LYS A 75 -8.03 -10.78 -7.20
CA LYS A 75 -8.26 -12.08 -7.86
C LYS A 75 -8.22 -13.25 -6.88
#